data_AF-A0A2G6QQY9-F1
#
_entry.id   AF-A0A2G6QQY9-F1
#
_cell.length_a   1.000
_cell.length_b   1.000
_cell.length_c   1.000
_cell.angle_alpha   90.00
_cell.angle_beta   90.00
_cell.angle_gamma   90.00
#
_symmetry.space_group_name_H-M   'P 1'
#
loop_
_entity.id
_entity.type
_entity.pdbx_description
1 polymer ?
#
loop_
_entity_poly.entity_id
_entity_poly.type
_entity_poly.pdbx_seq_one_letter_code
_entity_poly.pdbx_strand_id
1 'polypeptide(L)' 'MESFTPGQLSLTSGGPKDEARLLTRDRVIKDWPGWHLEIKITERRLTEGVMHQGLASVIQVLGRSPEN' A
#
# COMPACT_ATOMS: atom_id res chain seq x y z
N MET A 1 -8.79 -0.15 -0.13
CA MET A 1 -7.72 0.84 0.16
C MET A 1 -6.48 0.47 -0.64
N GLU A 2 -5.68 1.45 -1.06
CA GLU A 2 -4.34 1.24 -1.61
C GLU A 2 -3.35 2.22 -0.97
N SER A 3 -2.12 1.80 -0.71
CA SER A 3 -1.03 2.66 -0.23
C SER A 3 0.34 2.14 -0.70
N PHE A 4 1.40 2.93 -0.54
CA PHE A 4 2.77 2.52 -0.84
C PHE A 4 3.33 1.59 0.24
N THR A 5 4.16 0.63 -0.18
CA THR A 5 4.89 -0.26 0.73
C THR A 5 6.31 0.24 0.96
N PRO A 6 7.05 -0.30 1.95
CA PRO A 6 8.49 -0.06 2.09
C PRO A 6 9.30 -0.32 0.81
N GLY A 7 8.83 -1.23 -0.07
CA GLY A 7 9.45 -1.47 -1.37
C GLY A 7 9.53 -0.22 -2.27
N GLN A 8 8.65 0.77 -2.04
CA GLN A 8 8.66 2.04 -2.77
C GLN A 8 9.94 2.86 -2.52
N LEU A 9 10.65 2.66 -1.40
CA LEU A 9 11.89 3.38 -1.12
C LEU A 9 13.00 3.10 -2.15
N SER A 10 12.98 1.90 -2.73
CA SER A 10 13.90 1.48 -3.78
C SER A 10 13.48 1.99 -5.17
N LEU A 11 12.32 2.65 -5.28
CA LEU A 11 11.75 3.12 -6.54
C LEU A 11 11.79 4.66 -6.63
N THR A 12 11.93 5.15 -7.86
CA THR A 12 12.03 6.59 -8.17
C THR A 12 10.74 7.18 -8.72
N SER A 13 9.68 6.37 -8.85
CA SER A 13 8.38 6.76 -9.41
C SER A 13 7.52 7.63 -8.50
N GLY A 14 8.10 8.23 -7.45
CA GLY A 14 7.44 9.08 -6.47
C GLY A 14 7.05 8.35 -5.18
N GLY A 15 6.02 8.86 -4.48
CA GLY A 15 5.60 8.37 -3.17
C GLY A 15 6.40 8.92 -1.98
N PRO A 16 5.94 8.69 -0.74
CA PRO A 16 6.60 9.19 0.46
C PRO A 16 7.95 8.49 0.67
N LYS A 17 8.94 9.26 1.16
CA LYS A 17 10.28 8.76 1.53
C LYS A 17 10.42 8.46 3.02
N ASP A 18 9.45 8.89 3.81
CA ASP A 18 9.37 8.58 5.23
C ASP A 18 8.74 7.19 5.43
N GLU A 19 9.50 6.28 6.04
CA GLU A 19 9.07 4.91 6.37
C GLU A 19 7.79 4.87 7.20
N ALA A 20 7.58 5.84 8.09
CA ALA A 20 6.38 5.90 8.93
C ALA A 20 5.08 6.11 8.12
N ARG A 21 5.21 6.54 6.85
CA ARG A 21 4.08 6.75 5.93
C ARG A 21 3.85 5.56 5.00
N LEU A 22 4.69 4.53 5.08
CA LEU A 22 4.61 3.33 4.26
C LEU A 22 3.86 2.23 5.01
N LEU A 23 3.04 1.48 4.29
CA LEU A 23 2.11 0.52 4.87
C LEU A 23 2.61 -0.91 4.69
N THR A 24 2.60 -1.69 5.77
CA THR A 24 2.97 -3.11 5.78
C THR A 24 1.75 -3.99 6.03
N ARG A 25 1.84 -5.27 5.64
CA ARG A 25 0.77 -6.25 5.89
C ARG A 25 0.47 -6.37 7.39
N ASP A 26 1.49 -6.47 8.22
CA ASP A 26 1.32 -6.55 9.68
C ASP A 26 0.62 -5.33 10.26
N ARG A 27 0.96 -4.13 9.77
CA ARG A 27 0.30 -2.90 10.22
C ARG A 27 -1.18 -2.90 9.86
N VAL A 28 -1.52 -3.33 8.64
CA VAL A 28 -2.91 -3.50 8.21
C VAL A 28 -3.66 -4.46 9.12
N ILE A 29 -3.13 -5.66 9.36
CA ILE A 29 -3.79 -6.66 10.21
C ILE A 29 -4.01 -6.13 11.63
N LYS A 30 -3.04 -5.39 12.17
CA LYS A 30 -3.12 -4.79 13.52
C LYS A 30 -4.15 -3.65 13.60
N ASP A 31 -4.26 -2.82 12.57
CA ASP A 31 -5.13 -1.65 12.57
C ASP A 31 -6.63 -2.01 12.32
N TRP A 32 -6.92 -3.18 11.74
CA TRP A 32 -8.28 -3.67 11.50
C TRP A 32 -8.56 -5.04 12.16
N PRO A 33 -8.56 -5.12 13.50
CA PRO A 33 -8.86 -6.36 14.19
C PRO A 33 -10.30 -6.81 13.91
N GLY A 34 -10.48 -8.11 13.68
CA GLY A 34 -11.80 -8.74 13.45
C GLY A 34 -12.34 -8.60 12.02
N TRP A 35 -11.71 -7.80 11.16
CA TRP A 35 -12.10 -7.72 9.75
C TRP A 35 -11.58 -8.91 8.96
N HIS A 36 -12.34 -9.34 7.96
CA HIS A 36 -11.84 -10.27 6.95
C HIS A 36 -11.10 -9.46 5.87
N LEU A 37 -9.79 -9.62 5.80
CA LEU A 37 -8.92 -8.81 4.95
C LEU A 37 -8.28 -9.66 3.84
N GLU A 38 -8.52 -9.27 2.60
CA GLU A 38 -7.74 -9.70 1.44
C GLU A 38 -6.67 -8.66 1.15
N ILE A 39 -5.40 -9.05 1.31
CA ILE A 39 -4.25 -8.15 1.18
C ILE A 39 -3.33 -8.66 0.08
N LYS A 40 -3.07 -7.81 -0.90
CA LYS A 40 -2.15 -8.06 -2.01
C LYS A 40 -1.06 -6.99 -2.01
N ILE A 41 0.20 -7.43 -2.07
CA ILE A 41 1.35 -6.54 -2.39
C ILE A 41 1.70 -6.79 -3.85
N THR A 42 1.79 -5.73 -4.63
CA THR A 42 2.04 -5.82 -6.08
C THR A 42 2.79 -4.61 -6.57
N GLU A 43 3.49 -4.79 -7.68
CA GLU A 43 4.02 -3.67 -8.44
C GLU A 43 3.01 -3.25 -9.50
N ARG A 44 2.90 -1.94 -9.75
CA ARG A 44 2.10 -1.39 -10.83
C ARG A 44 2.75 -0.15 -11.41
N ARG A 45 2.40 0.22 -12.64
CA ARG A 45 2.92 1.44 -13.27
C ARG A 45 2.05 2.64 -12.91
N LEU A 46 2.65 3.68 -12.35
CA LEU A 46 2.05 5.00 -12.17
C LEU A 46 2.18 5.81 -13.47
N THR A 47 1.14 6.56 -13.79
CA THR A 47 1.05 7.41 -14.97
C THR A 47 0.50 8.81 -14.63
N GLU A 48 0.70 9.28 -13.41
CA GLU A 48 0.12 10.52 -12.87
C GLU A 48 1.17 11.65 -12.83
N GLY A 49 1.19 12.49 -13.86
CA GLY A 49 2.10 13.66 -13.90
C GLY A 49 3.59 13.29 -13.81
N VAL A 50 4.44 14.31 -13.72
CA VAL A 50 5.91 14.14 -13.78
C VAL A 50 6.47 13.44 -12.55
N MET A 51 5.85 13.64 -11.38
CA MET A 51 6.34 13.12 -10.09
C MET A 51 5.79 11.74 -9.72
N HIS A 52 4.77 11.23 -10.43
CA HIS A 52 4.26 9.87 -10.25
C HIS A 52 4.25 9.10 -11.57
N GLN A 53 5.45 8.84 -12.10
CA GLN A 53 5.64 8.11 -13.33
C GLN A 53 6.63 6.95 -13.14
N GLY A 54 6.24 5.74 -13.55
CA GLY A 54 7.10 4.55 -13.47
C GLY A 54 6.57 3.46 -12.54
N LEU A 55 7.40 2.47 -12.22
CA LEU A 55 7.00 1.32 -11.42
C LEU A 55 6.87 1.71 -9.95
N ALA A 56 5.77 1.34 -9.29
CA ALA A 56 5.52 1.57 -7.88
C ALA A 56 5.18 0.27 -7.16
N SER A 57 5.60 0.16 -5.90
CA SER A 57 5.29 -0.95 -5.02
C SER A 57 4.15 -0.55 -4.09
N VAL A 58 3.00 -1.22 -4.24
CA VAL A 58 1.77 -0.88 -3.52
C VAL A 58 1.21 -2.07 -2.77
N ILE A 59 0.51 -1.78 -1.68
CA ILE A 59 -0.34 -2.70 -0.95
C ILE A 59 -1.79 -2.33 -1.22
N GLN A 60 -2.56 -3.32 -1.67
CA GLN A 60 -3.98 -3.24 -1.93
C GLN A 60 -4.71 -4.08 -0.88
N VAL A 61 -5.73 -3.48 -0.25
CA VAL A 61 -6.51 -4.11 0.82
C VAL A 61 -7.99 -4.01 0.47
N LEU A 62 -8.64 -5.17 0.40
CA LEU A 62 -10.10 -5.31 0.42
C LEU A 62 -10.50 -5.84 1.79
N GLY A 63 -11.40 -5.15 2.47
CA GLY A 63 -11.85 -5.52 3.81
C GLY A 63 -13.35 -5.70 3.86
N ARG A 64 -13.80 -6.77 4.51
CA ARG A 64 -15.19 -6.97 4.93
C ARG A 64 -15.26 -6.81 6.44
N SER A 65 -16.14 -5.93 6.91
CA SER A 65 -16.39 -5.74 8.33
C SER A 65 -16.93 -7.04 8.97
N PRO A 66 -16.68 -7.27 10.26
CA PRO A 66 -17.36 -8.34 10.98
C PRO A 66 -18.89 -8.18 10.86
N GLU A 67 -19.60 -9.30 10.79
CA GLU A 67 -21.06 -9.29 10.90
C GLU A 67 -21.44 -8.88 12.33
N ASN A 68 -22.45 -8.00 12.48
CA ASN A 68 -22.98 -7.57 13.79
C ASN A 68 -23.84 -8.67 14.41
#